data_AF-A0A945PG16-F1
#
_entry.id   AF-A0A945PG16-F1
#
_cell.length_a   1.000
_cell.length_b   1.000
_cell.length_c   1.000
_cell.angle_alpha   90.00
_cell.angle_beta   90.00
_cell.angle_gamma   90.00
#
_symmetry.space_group_name_H-M   'P 1'
#
loop_
_entity.id
_entity.type
_entity.pdbx_description
1 polymer ?
#
loop_
_entity_poly.entity_id
_entity_poly.type
_entity_poly.pdbx_seq_one_letter_code
_entity_poly.pdbx_strand_id
1 'polypeptide(L)'
;MRIPWLPALLLSGSLTGISSAAIPVDQYQDLTFDAPIEHRLRAGDALRFAGRVEDASITAIQFVFESDTGTEHAFFFLVRPDGRFERDLVFMADQQGSYHVHAFAGALGEPIPFKGTFSQVVVDGVNEPVQWPVGFFDGIRLDHPLPSRWPIGRPLPLAGQILDPRVQQLRVDVDTPGSQRSVSLAHDEAHFDAQLRLTAEDVGESHIELITRLVDGNFWGRGRISLALTQDPLPQLQVSALSVSLTPGGETTIWIVNAGAGDLTLDAPAIEGPFSIVSVPPRLSPLTRGPIVVRSDGSPGRTGRLILRSDDPRRP
;
A
#
# COMPACT_ATOMS: atom_id res chain seq x y z
N MET A 1 -57.88 -38.21 11.55
CA MET A 1 -58.24 -37.06 12.41
C MET A 1 -57.48 -37.22 13.73
N ARG A 2 -56.82 -36.14 14.19
CA ARG A 2 -56.04 -35.96 15.43
C ARG A 2 -54.57 -36.40 15.46
N ILE A 3 -53.72 -35.38 15.37
CA ILE A 3 -52.40 -35.24 15.99
C ILE A 3 -52.56 -35.19 17.53
N PRO A 4 -51.61 -35.75 18.30
CA PRO A 4 -50.91 -34.97 19.33
C PRO A 4 -49.39 -35.23 19.28
N TRP A 5 -48.58 -34.21 19.03
CA TRP A 5 -47.75 -33.47 20.01
C TRP A 5 -46.66 -34.29 20.73
N LEU A 6 -45.41 -33.97 20.39
CA LEU A 6 -44.13 -34.34 21.02
C LEU A 6 -44.00 -33.73 22.44
N PRO A 7 -43.04 -34.22 23.25
CA PRO A 7 -41.78 -33.48 23.33
C PRO A 7 -40.51 -34.33 23.19
N ALA A 8 -39.55 -33.72 22.50
CA ALA A 8 -38.09 -33.80 22.57
C ALA A 8 -37.42 -34.87 23.45
N LEU A 9 -36.45 -35.57 22.85
CA LEU A 9 -35.08 -35.54 23.38
C LEU A 9 -34.06 -35.68 22.25
N LEU A 10 -33.24 -34.64 22.16
CA LEU A 10 -32.12 -34.47 21.25
C LEU A 10 -31.01 -35.46 21.59
N LEU A 11 -30.46 -36.10 20.56
CA LEU A 11 -29.06 -36.46 20.49
C LEU A 11 -28.54 -36.00 19.12
N SER A 12 -28.47 -34.68 18.98
CA SER A 12 -27.59 -34.03 18.02
C SER A 12 -26.15 -34.33 18.45
N GLY A 13 -25.60 -35.43 17.93
CA GLY A 13 -24.17 -35.59 17.77
C GLY A 13 -23.73 -34.61 16.69
N SER A 14 -23.43 -33.38 17.09
CA SER A 14 -22.79 -32.39 16.24
C SER A 14 -21.46 -32.96 15.73
N LEU A 15 -21.35 -33.13 14.41
CA LEU A 15 -20.09 -33.11 13.69
C LEU A 15 -19.52 -31.69 13.79
N THR A 16 -19.08 -31.29 14.98
CA THR A 16 -18.23 -30.12 15.17
C THR A 16 -16.80 -30.56 14.93
N GLY A 17 -16.44 -30.55 13.65
CA GLY A 17 -15.07 -30.64 13.17
C GLY A 17 -14.92 -29.69 11.99
N ILE A 18 -15.24 -28.40 12.17
CA ILE A 18 -14.75 -27.38 11.25
C ILE A 18 -13.24 -27.34 11.49
N SER A 19 -12.49 -28.08 10.68
CA SER A 19 -11.04 -27.95 10.66
C SER A 19 -10.71 -26.52 10.25
N SER A 20 -10.32 -25.71 11.23
CA SER A 20 -9.52 -24.51 11.03
C SER A 20 -8.17 -24.96 10.45
N ALA A 21 -8.14 -25.23 9.14
CA ALA A 21 -6.93 -25.70 8.49
C ALA A 21 -6.45 -24.59 7.57
N ALA A 22 -5.41 -23.89 8.01
CA ALA A 22 -4.53 -23.14 7.11
C ALA A 22 -4.10 -24.04 5.94
N ILE A 23 -3.75 -23.45 4.80
CA ILE A 23 -3.12 -24.16 3.69
C ILE A 23 -1.82 -24.79 4.23
N PRO A 24 -1.67 -26.12 4.20
CA PRO A 24 -0.46 -26.80 4.66
C PRO A 24 0.78 -26.35 3.89
N VAL A 25 1.95 -26.44 4.54
CA VAL A 25 3.23 -26.03 3.93
C VAL A 25 3.56 -26.80 2.67
N ASP A 26 3.13 -28.06 2.57
CA ASP A 26 3.40 -29.03 1.52
C ASP A 26 2.14 -29.36 0.70
N GLN A 27 1.14 -28.46 0.70
CA GLN A 27 -0.14 -28.67 0.03
C GLN A 27 -0.02 -28.89 -1.48
N TYR A 28 0.96 -28.25 -2.11
CA TYR A 28 1.13 -28.26 -3.57
C TYR A 28 2.39 -29.02 -3.95
N GLN A 29 2.29 -29.85 -4.98
CA GLN A 29 3.41 -30.64 -5.46
C GLN A 29 4.59 -29.73 -5.86
N ASP A 30 5.80 -30.10 -5.44
CA ASP A 30 7.07 -29.42 -5.71
C ASP A 30 7.22 -28.02 -5.09
N LEU A 31 6.25 -27.57 -4.29
CA LEU A 31 6.28 -26.30 -3.57
C LEU A 31 6.28 -26.56 -2.06
N THR A 32 7.05 -25.77 -1.31
CA THR A 32 6.99 -25.78 0.16
C THR A 32 6.94 -24.36 0.70
N PHE A 33 5.86 -24.00 1.39
CA PHE A 33 5.76 -22.70 2.06
C PHE A 33 6.64 -22.64 3.31
N ASP A 34 7.11 -21.44 3.63
CA ASP A 34 7.89 -21.18 4.86
C ASP A 34 7.05 -21.41 6.13
N ALA A 35 5.73 -21.20 6.03
CA ALA A 35 4.75 -21.41 7.09
C ALA A 35 3.38 -21.74 6.47
N PRO A 36 2.46 -22.39 7.23
CA PRO A 36 1.08 -22.57 6.78
C PRO A 36 0.42 -21.22 6.45
N ILE A 37 -0.37 -21.17 5.38
CA ILE A 37 -1.03 -19.93 4.93
C ILE A 37 -2.44 -19.86 5.49
N GLU A 38 -2.82 -18.72 6.06
CA GLU A 38 -4.17 -18.53 6.60
C GLU A 38 -5.24 -18.74 5.50
N HIS A 39 -6.28 -19.50 5.82
CA HIS A 39 -7.38 -19.78 4.90
C HIS A 39 -8.57 -18.84 5.10
N ARG A 40 -8.57 -18.02 6.16
CA ARG A 40 -9.59 -17.01 6.40
C ARG A 40 -8.90 -15.66 6.51
N LEU A 41 -9.18 -14.81 5.55
CA LEU A 41 -8.49 -13.56 5.30
C LEU A 41 -9.47 -12.42 5.47
N ARG A 42 -8.95 -11.24 5.76
CA ARG A 42 -9.70 -9.99 5.74
C ARG A 42 -9.21 -9.15 4.57
N ALA A 43 -10.13 -8.62 3.77
CA ALA A 43 -9.79 -7.72 2.68
C ALA A 43 -8.96 -6.54 3.22
N GLY A 44 -7.94 -6.15 2.47
CA GLY A 44 -6.97 -5.13 2.85
C GLY A 44 -5.81 -5.59 3.72
N ASP A 45 -5.91 -6.75 4.39
CA ASP A 45 -4.78 -7.29 5.13
C ASP A 45 -3.77 -7.94 4.16
N ALA A 46 -2.49 -7.70 4.41
CA ALA A 46 -1.40 -8.28 3.62
C ALA A 46 -1.22 -9.76 4.01
N LEU A 47 -1.26 -10.66 3.02
CA LEU A 47 -1.00 -12.07 3.19
C LEU A 47 0.34 -12.45 2.56
N ARG A 48 1.29 -12.88 3.40
CA ARG A 48 2.61 -13.30 2.92
C ARG A 48 2.53 -14.68 2.27
N PHE A 49 2.85 -14.76 0.97
CA PHE A 49 3.14 -15.99 0.27
C PHE A 49 4.66 -16.11 0.10
N ALA A 50 5.29 -17.02 0.84
CA ALA A 50 6.72 -17.24 0.74
C ALA A 50 7.06 -18.72 0.93
N GLY A 51 8.08 -19.18 0.22
CA GLY A 51 8.47 -20.58 0.26
C GLY A 51 9.65 -20.88 -0.65
N ARG A 52 9.82 -22.17 -0.93
CA ARG A 52 10.88 -22.72 -1.77
C ARG A 52 10.34 -23.76 -2.74
N VAL A 53 11.10 -23.96 -3.81
CA VAL A 53 11.00 -25.10 -4.71
C VAL A 53 12.33 -25.84 -4.72
N GLU A 54 12.30 -27.16 -4.75
CA GLU A 54 13.52 -27.98 -4.81
C GLU A 54 13.95 -28.27 -6.25
N ASP A 55 12.99 -28.36 -7.17
CA ASP A 55 13.25 -28.54 -8.59
C ASP A 55 13.70 -27.22 -9.23
N ALA A 56 14.99 -27.13 -9.57
CA ALA A 56 15.59 -25.96 -10.19
C ALA A 56 15.06 -25.66 -11.61
N SER A 57 14.30 -26.57 -12.24
CA SER A 57 13.61 -26.29 -13.50
C SER A 57 12.37 -25.41 -13.31
N ILE A 58 11.85 -25.31 -12.08
CA ILE A 58 10.74 -24.43 -11.75
C ILE A 58 11.28 -23.02 -11.55
N THR A 59 10.98 -22.15 -12.51
CA THR A 59 11.41 -20.73 -12.48
C THR A 59 10.23 -19.77 -12.29
N ALA A 60 9.00 -20.28 -12.35
CA ALA A 60 7.76 -19.52 -12.28
C ALA A 60 6.67 -20.27 -11.54
N ILE A 61 5.88 -19.54 -10.75
CA ILE A 61 4.70 -20.06 -10.06
C ILE A 61 3.52 -19.11 -10.30
N GLN A 62 2.33 -19.67 -10.52
CA GLN A 62 1.07 -18.95 -10.55
C GLN A 62 0.11 -19.55 -9.53
N PHE A 63 -0.45 -18.71 -8.68
CA PHE A 63 -1.59 -19.06 -7.83
C PHE A 63 -2.84 -18.40 -8.40
N VAL A 64 -3.87 -19.20 -8.68
CA VAL A 64 -5.17 -18.73 -9.17
C VAL A 64 -6.20 -18.96 -8.08
N PHE A 65 -6.81 -17.87 -7.61
CA PHE A 65 -7.94 -17.88 -6.71
C PHE A 65 -9.21 -17.81 -7.55
N GLU A 66 -9.88 -18.95 -7.71
CA GLU A 66 -11.14 -19.07 -8.45
C GLU A 66 -12.31 -19.03 -7.46
N SER A 67 -13.22 -18.08 -7.63
CA SER A 67 -14.42 -18.01 -6.80
C SER A 67 -15.45 -19.07 -7.19
N ASP A 68 -16.37 -19.38 -6.30
CA ASP A 68 -17.52 -20.27 -6.62
C ASP A 68 -18.39 -19.75 -7.78
N THR A 69 -18.26 -18.47 -8.14
CA THR A 69 -18.95 -17.84 -9.27
C THR A 69 -18.14 -17.82 -10.56
N GLY A 70 -16.93 -18.38 -10.56
CA GLY A 70 -16.00 -18.44 -11.70
C GLY A 70 -15.18 -17.16 -11.92
N THR A 71 -15.09 -16.26 -10.94
CA THR A 71 -14.20 -15.10 -11.01
C THR A 71 -12.80 -15.53 -10.60
N GLU A 72 -11.80 -15.25 -11.43
CA GLU A 72 -10.41 -15.64 -11.17
C GLU A 72 -9.53 -14.44 -10.81
N HIS A 73 -8.69 -14.63 -9.79
CA HIS A 73 -7.59 -13.72 -9.45
C HIS A 73 -6.27 -14.48 -9.48
N ALA A 74 -5.40 -14.14 -10.44
CA ALA A 74 -4.13 -14.82 -10.63
C ALA A 74 -2.95 -13.97 -10.14
N PHE A 75 -2.07 -14.60 -9.37
CA PHE A 75 -0.84 -13.99 -8.87
C PHE A 75 0.37 -14.77 -9.37
N PHE A 76 1.26 -14.07 -10.05
CA PHE A 76 2.48 -14.64 -10.62
C PHE A 76 3.70 -14.32 -9.74
N PHE A 77 4.60 -15.28 -9.66
CA PHE A 77 5.82 -15.27 -8.85
C PHE A 77 6.98 -15.76 -9.70
N LEU A 78 8.11 -15.05 -9.64
CA LEU A 78 9.36 -15.57 -10.19
C LEU A 78 10.14 -16.26 -9.09
N VAL A 79 10.59 -17.47 -9.38
CA VAL A 79 11.49 -18.18 -8.47
C VAL A 79 12.89 -17.59 -8.63
N ARG A 80 13.51 -17.26 -7.51
CA ARG A 80 14.89 -16.76 -7.43
C ARG A 80 15.89 -17.90 -7.65
N PRO A 81 17.15 -17.60 -8.03
CA PRO A 81 18.18 -18.62 -8.25
C PRO A 81 18.46 -19.56 -7.07
N ASP A 82 18.11 -19.16 -5.84
CA ASP A 82 18.24 -19.96 -4.61
C ASP A 82 17.00 -20.83 -4.33
N GLY A 83 16.08 -20.94 -5.30
CA GLY A 83 14.84 -21.69 -5.21
C GLY A 83 13.74 -21.00 -4.43
N ARG A 84 13.91 -19.75 -3.96
CA ARG A 84 12.89 -19.06 -3.17
C ARG A 84 11.91 -18.29 -4.02
N PHE A 85 10.64 -18.28 -3.61
CA PHE A 85 9.62 -17.35 -4.09
C PHE A 85 9.03 -16.58 -2.91
N GLU A 86 8.71 -15.31 -3.11
CA GLU A 86 8.06 -14.51 -2.07
C GLU A 86 7.29 -13.30 -2.63
N ARG A 87 6.10 -13.04 -2.09
CA ARG A 87 5.28 -11.87 -2.41
C ARG A 87 4.21 -11.68 -1.33
N ASP A 88 3.75 -10.46 -1.14
CA ASP A 88 2.56 -10.17 -0.36
C ASP A 88 1.35 -10.09 -1.29
N LEU A 89 0.27 -10.77 -0.93
CA LEU A 89 -1.01 -10.68 -1.60
C LEU A 89 -1.95 -9.79 -0.79
N VAL A 90 -2.87 -9.12 -1.47
CA VAL A 90 -3.95 -8.36 -0.84
C VAL A 90 -5.21 -8.52 -1.68
N PHE A 91 -6.34 -8.73 -1.01
CA PHE A 91 -7.65 -8.73 -1.64
C PHE A 91 -8.34 -7.39 -1.41
N MET A 92 -8.94 -6.85 -2.46
CA MET A 92 -9.75 -5.62 -2.40
C MET A 92 -11.12 -5.92 -1.79
N ALA A 93 -11.82 -4.88 -1.33
CA ALA A 93 -13.12 -5.03 -0.66
C ALA A 93 -14.19 -5.69 -1.55
N ASP A 94 -14.13 -5.46 -2.86
CA ASP A 94 -15.02 -6.06 -3.86
C ASP A 94 -14.64 -7.52 -4.22
N GLN A 95 -13.49 -8.00 -3.73
CA GLN A 95 -13.00 -9.37 -3.88
C GLN A 95 -13.30 -10.23 -2.63
N GLN A 96 -14.36 -9.89 -1.89
CA GLN A 96 -14.86 -10.73 -0.80
C GLN A 96 -15.51 -12.00 -1.38
N GLY A 97 -15.33 -13.14 -0.71
CA GLY A 97 -15.91 -14.38 -1.17
C GLY A 97 -15.18 -15.63 -0.71
N SER A 98 -15.55 -16.73 -1.35
CA SER A 98 -14.96 -18.05 -1.14
C SER A 98 -14.25 -18.49 -2.40
N TYR A 99 -13.05 -19.05 -2.22
CA TYR A 99 -12.12 -19.34 -3.30
C TYR A 99 -11.54 -20.74 -3.19
N HIS A 100 -11.36 -21.35 -4.36
CA HIS A 100 -10.46 -22.45 -4.61
C HIS A 100 -9.11 -21.90 -5.06
N VAL A 101 -8.02 -22.40 -4.48
CA VAL A 101 -6.66 -21.93 -4.82
C VAL A 101 -5.92 -23.01 -5.59
N HIS A 102 -5.71 -22.75 -6.87
CA HIS A 102 -4.98 -23.60 -7.79
C HIS A 102 -3.54 -23.12 -7.91
N ALA A 103 -2.58 -24.04 -7.76
CA ALA A 103 -1.17 -23.74 -7.98
C ALA A 103 -0.70 -24.35 -9.31
N PHE A 104 0.04 -23.56 -10.07
CA PHE A 104 0.74 -23.97 -11.29
C PHE A 104 2.20 -23.58 -11.16
N ALA A 105 3.13 -24.44 -11.56
CA ALA A 105 4.56 -24.13 -11.46
C ALA A 105 5.39 -24.85 -12.52
N GLY A 106 6.31 -24.14 -13.15
CA GLY A 106 7.17 -24.68 -14.22
C GLY A 106 8.20 -23.68 -14.73
N ALA A 107 8.74 -23.98 -15.91
CA ALA A 107 9.68 -23.11 -16.60
C ALA A 107 8.98 -21.86 -17.15
N LEU A 108 9.66 -20.73 -17.05
CA LEU A 108 9.18 -19.43 -17.51
C LEU A 108 9.08 -19.42 -19.05
N GLY A 109 7.95 -18.98 -19.58
CA GLY A 109 7.71 -18.94 -21.03
C GLY A 109 7.21 -20.26 -21.63
N GLU A 110 7.07 -21.30 -20.82
CA GLU A 110 6.46 -22.58 -21.20
C GLU A 110 5.08 -22.75 -20.54
N PRO A 111 4.22 -23.67 -21.03
CA PRO A 111 3.01 -24.04 -20.31
C PRO A 111 3.35 -24.49 -18.89
N ILE A 112 2.79 -23.82 -17.87
CA ILE A 112 3.05 -24.11 -16.45
C ILE A 112 2.14 -25.25 -15.96
N PRO A 113 2.69 -26.42 -15.57
CA PRO A 113 1.90 -27.55 -15.09
C PRO A 113 1.15 -27.26 -13.78
N PHE A 114 -0.03 -27.86 -13.64
CA PHE A 114 -0.81 -27.87 -12.40
C PHE A 114 -0.11 -28.66 -11.29
N LYS A 115 -0.15 -28.13 -10.06
CA LYS A 115 0.52 -28.69 -8.87
C LYS A 115 -0.41 -29.07 -7.73
N GLY A 116 -1.66 -28.61 -7.77
CA GLY A 116 -2.66 -28.96 -6.76
C GLY A 116 -3.70 -27.87 -6.54
N THR A 117 -4.72 -28.22 -5.75
CA THR A 117 -5.80 -27.32 -5.33
C THR A 117 -5.90 -27.34 -3.82
N PHE A 118 -6.25 -26.20 -3.23
CA PHE A 118 -6.72 -26.10 -1.86
C PHE A 118 -8.11 -25.47 -1.82
N SER A 119 -8.98 -26.02 -0.96
CA SER A 119 -10.34 -25.54 -0.73
C SER A 119 -10.63 -25.62 0.78
N GLN A 120 -11.17 -24.60 1.45
CA GLN A 120 -11.70 -23.33 0.96
C GLN A 120 -10.94 -22.16 1.61
N VAL A 121 -10.55 -21.17 0.80
CA VAL A 121 -10.08 -19.87 1.31
C VAL A 121 -11.24 -18.90 1.33
N VAL A 122 -11.43 -18.18 2.43
CA VAL A 122 -12.52 -17.20 2.62
C VAL A 122 -11.91 -15.82 2.81
N VAL A 123 -12.41 -14.83 2.07
CA VAL A 123 -12.06 -13.42 2.21
C VAL A 123 -13.26 -12.66 2.75
N ASP A 124 -13.15 -12.20 4.00
CA ASP A 124 -14.14 -11.33 4.65
C ASP A 124 -13.94 -9.87 4.17
N GLY A 125 -15.02 -9.20 3.76
CA GLY A 125 -14.97 -7.81 3.29
C GLY A 125 -14.73 -6.78 4.39
N VAL A 126 -14.25 -5.60 4.00
CA VAL A 126 -14.07 -4.42 4.86
C VAL A 126 -14.58 -3.15 4.19
N ASN A 127 -14.97 -2.15 4.99
CA ASN A 127 -15.43 -0.84 4.50
C ASN A 127 -14.34 0.25 4.54
N GLU A 128 -13.08 -0.14 4.66
CA GLU A 128 -11.94 0.77 4.80
C GLU A 128 -11.10 0.80 3.50
N PRO A 129 -10.46 1.93 3.17
CA PRO A 129 -9.55 2.00 2.04
C PRO A 129 -8.39 1.01 2.21
N VAL A 130 -8.20 0.15 1.22
CA VAL A 130 -7.12 -0.83 1.20
C VAL A 130 -5.79 -0.16 0.88
N GLN A 131 -4.69 -0.66 1.44
CA GLN A 131 -3.34 -0.31 1.03
C GLN A 131 -2.70 -1.50 0.29
N TRP A 132 -1.93 -1.21 -0.75
CA TRP A 132 -1.07 -2.17 -1.43
C TRP A 132 0.16 -2.44 -0.54
N PRO A 133 0.38 -3.70 -0.11
CA PRO A 133 1.48 -4.05 0.78
C PRO A 133 2.85 -3.72 0.20
N VAL A 134 3.83 -3.50 1.07
CA VAL A 134 5.21 -3.22 0.67
C VAL A 134 5.84 -4.33 -0.18
N GLY A 135 5.50 -5.60 0.07
CA GLY A 135 5.98 -6.74 -0.71
C GLY A 135 5.05 -7.15 -1.85
N PHE A 136 4.11 -6.28 -2.28
CA PHE A 136 3.14 -6.63 -3.31
C PHE A 136 3.76 -6.88 -4.68
N PHE A 137 4.86 -6.22 -5.03
CA PHE A 137 5.52 -6.42 -6.31
C PHE A 137 6.56 -7.54 -6.19
N ASP A 138 6.47 -8.56 -7.04
CA ASP A 138 7.41 -9.69 -7.03
C ASP A 138 8.86 -9.23 -7.14
N GLY A 139 9.72 -9.71 -6.24
CA GLY A 139 11.14 -9.33 -6.22
C GLY A 139 11.43 -7.86 -5.89
N ILE A 140 10.44 -7.09 -5.43
CA ILE A 140 10.57 -5.68 -5.05
C ILE A 140 9.90 -5.46 -3.68
N ARG A 141 10.55 -4.70 -2.80
CA ARG A 141 9.98 -4.27 -1.52
C ARG A 141 9.92 -2.75 -1.46
N LEU A 142 8.72 -2.19 -1.42
CA LEU A 142 8.54 -0.76 -1.22
C LEU A 142 8.94 -0.34 0.19
N ASP A 143 9.36 0.92 0.36
CA ASP A 143 9.65 1.48 1.68
C ASP A 143 8.38 1.66 2.51
N HIS A 144 7.28 2.00 1.84
CA HIS A 144 5.96 2.23 2.43
C HIS A 144 4.85 1.59 1.59
N PRO A 145 3.75 1.12 2.22
CA PRO A 145 2.57 0.68 1.48
C PRO A 145 2.05 1.79 0.56
N LEU A 146 1.53 1.43 -0.62
CA LEU A 146 0.88 2.40 -1.49
C LEU A 146 -0.61 2.45 -1.17
N PRO A 147 -1.22 3.63 -1.08
CA PRO A 147 -2.67 3.71 -0.88
C PRO A 147 -3.42 3.31 -2.16
N SER A 148 -4.65 2.82 -2.03
CA SER A 148 -5.58 2.59 -3.15
C SER A 148 -6.19 3.88 -3.72
N ARG A 149 -6.02 5.01 -3.04
CA ARG A 149 -6.45 6.35 -3.47
C ARG A 149 -5.32 7.35 -3.31
N TRP A 150 -5.13 8.21 -4.32
CA TRP A 150 -4.14 9.26 -4.28
C TRP A 150 -4.67 10.57 -4.90
N PRO A 151 -4.57 11.70 -4.21
CA PRO A 151 -4.97 12.98 -4.77
C PRO A 151 -3.94 13.49 -5.76
N ILE A 152 -4.43 14.08 -6.85
CA ILE A 152 -3.60 14.78 -7.83
C ILE A 152 -2.98 16.05 -7.23
N GLY A 153 -1.94 16.58 -7.88
CA GLY A 153 -1.26 17.79 -7.43
C GLY A 153 -0.17 17.57 -6.38
N ARG A 154 -0.03 16.35 -5.86
CA ARG A 154 1.15 15.89 -5.11
C ARG A 154 1.84 14.74 -5.86
N PRO A 155 3.19 14.72 -5.95
CA PRO A 155 3.90 13.59 -6.54
C PRO A 155 3.62 12.32 -5.75
N LEU A 156 3.36 11.20 -6.43
CA LEU A 156 3.25 9.88 -5.80
C LEU A 156 4.66 9.34 -5.52
N PRO A 157 5.06 9.18 -4.25
CA PRO A 157 6.35 8.59 -3.94
C PRO A 157 6.33 7.09 -4.29
N LEU A 158 7.34 6.65 -5.01
CA LEU A 158 7.57 5.27 -5.38
C LEU A 158 9.03 4.96 -5.09
N ALA A 159 9.29 4.43 -3.90
CA ALA A 159 10.63 4.11 -3.41
C ALA A 159 10.66 2.71 -2.81
N GLY A 160 11.81 2.04 -2.89
CA GLY A 160 11.95 0.68 -2.41
C GLY A 160 13.26 -0.01 -2.79
N GLN A 161 13.35 -1.28 -2.39
CA GLN A 161 14.48 -2.17 -2.61
C GLN A 161 14.16 -3.22 -3.68
N ILE A 162 15.13 -3.49 -4.52
CA ILE A 162 15.15 -4.55 -5.52
C ILE A 162 15.75 -5.78 -4.84
N LEU A 163 14.93 -6.82 -4.66
CA LEU A 163 15.33 -8.07 -3.99
C LEU A 163 15.80 -9.15 -4.98
N ASP A 164 15.39 -9.05 -6.24
CA ASP A 164 15.81 -9.97 -7.30
C ASP A 164 17.13 -9.48 -7.92
N PRO A 165 18.27 -10.17 -7.68
CA PRO A 165 19.58 -9.73 -8.15
C PRO A 165 19.73 -9.81 -9.68
N ARG A 166 18.75 -10.39 -10.38
CA ARG A 166 18.73 -10.45 -11.85
C ARG A 166 18.21 -9.16 -12.48
N VAL A 167 17.64 -8.23 -11.72
CA VAL A 167 17.09 -6.98 -12.26
C VAL A 167 18.22 -6.05 -12.69
N GLN A 168 18.19 -5.61 -13.95
CA GLN A 168 19.14 -4.65 -14.52
C GLN A 168 18.51 -3.26 -14.77
N GLN A 169 17.21 -3.22 -15.02
CA GLN A 169 16.47 -1.97 -15.22
C GLN A 169 15.11 -2.08 -14.56
N LEU A 170 14.65 -0.97 -13.99
CA LEU A 170 13.32 -0.82 -13.41
C LEU A 170 12.55 0.24 -14.19
N ARG A 171 11.29 -0.04 -14.48
CA ARG A 171 10.36 0.84 -15.18
C ARG A 171 9.01 0.76 -14.49
N VAL A 172 8.29 1.86 -14.53
CA VAL A 172 6.87 1.89 -14.18
C VAL A 172 6.06 2.26 -15.40
N ASP A 173 5.05 1.45 -15.70
CA ASP A 173 4.03 1.79 -16.68
C ASP A 173 2.83 2.36 -15.92
N VAL A 174 2.40 3.55 -16.33
CA VAL A 174 1.32 4.31 -15.72
C VAL A 174 0.24 4.46 -16.79
N ASP A 175 -0.92 3.88 -16.51
CA ASP A 175 -2.11 3.88 -17.37
C ASP A 175 -3.21 4.65 -16.65
N THR A 176 -3.51 5.85 -17.13
CA THR A 176 -4.52 6.76 -16.57
C THR A 176 -5.58 7.05 -17.62
N PRO A 177 -6.76 7.58 -17.24
CA PRO A 177 -7.76 8.02 -18.20
C PRO A 177 -7.25 9.04 -19.22
N GLY A 178 -6.26 9.88 -18.83
CA GLY A 178 -5.70 10.93 -19.67
C GLY A 178 -4.47 10.52 -20.47
N SER A 179 -3.72 9.49 -20.06
CA SER A 179 -2.49 9.09 -20.74
C SER A 179 -2.01 7.68 -20.39
N GLN A 180 -1.26 7.08 -21.30
CA GLN A 180 -0.45 5.91 -21.03
C GLN A 180 1.02 6.26 -21.21
N ARG A 181 1.85 6.02 -20.20
CA ARG A 181 3.28 6.37 -20.23
C ARG A 181 4.14 5.38 -19.47
N SER A 182 5.39 5.26 -19.89
CA SER A 182 6.42 4.48 -19.21
C SER A 182 7.50 5.41 -18.66
N VAL A 183 7.88 5.21 -17.40
CA VAL A 183 8.93 5.98 -16.73
C VAL A 183 10.03 5.03 -16.27
N SER A 184 11.25 5.24 -16.73
CA SER A 184 12.40 4.48 -16.20
C SER A 184 12.76 5.00 -14.82
N LEU A 185 12.93 4.10 -13.86
CA LEU A 185 13.30 4.42 -12.49
C LEU A 185 14.81 4.24 -12.34
N ALA A 186 15.51 5.32 -11.98
CA ALA A 186 16.90 5.23 -11.61
C ALA A 186 17.01 4.49 -10.26
N HIS A 187 18.07 3.71 -10.11
CA HIS A 187 18.37 3.00 -8.87
C HIS A 187 19.88 3.00 -8.63
N ASP A 188 20.29 3.03 -7.36
CA ASP A 188 21.66 2.86 -6.91
C ASP A 188 21.81 1.52 -6.22
N GLU A 189 22.75 0.70 -6.68
CA GLU A 189 22.90 -0.70 -6.23
C GLU A 189 21.58 -1.49 -6.37
N ALA A 190 20.76 -1.52 -5.31
CA ALA A 190 19.47 -2.18 -5.23
C ALA A 190 18.34 -1.28 -4.70
N HIS A 191 18.51 0.03 -4.55
CA HIS A 191 17.46 0.93 -4.07
C HIS A 191 17.01 1.91 -5.15
N PHE A 192 15.72 2.19 -5.22
CA PHE A 192 15.16 3.21 -6.13
C PHE A 192 14.31 4.19 -5.34
N ASP A 193 14.31 5.44 -5.79
CA ASP A 193 13.42 6.50 -5.30
C ASP A 193 12.98 7.34 -6.49
N ALA A 194 11.66 7.39 -6.71
CA ALA A 194 11.05 8.16 -7.76
C ALA A 194 9.79 8.88 -7.26
N GLN A 195 9.55 10.05 -7.86
CA GLN A 195 8.38 10.86 -7.59
C GLN A 195 7.55 10.96 -8.86
N LEU A 196 6.47 10.17 -8.95
CA LEU A 196 5.61 10.15 -10.12
C LEU A 196 4.69 11.37 -10.11
N ARG A 197 4.86 12.24 -11.11
CA ARG A 197 4.01 13.41 -11.28
C ARG A 197 2.74 13.02 -12.02
N LEU A 198 1.61 13.26 -11.39
CA LEU A 198 0.26 13.03 -11.91
C LEU A 198 -0.45 14.38 -12.06
N THR A 199 -1.20 14.53 -13.14
CA THR A 199 -1.83 15.80 -13.55
C THR A 199 -3.34 15.74 -13.37
N ALA A 200 -4.02 16.86 -13.60
CA ALA A 200 -5.48 16.92 -13.53
C ALA A 200 -6.19 16.07 -14.59
N GLU A 201 -5.52 15.75 -15.69
CA GLU A 201 -6.04 14.88 -16.75
C GLU A 201 -5.97 13.40 -16.36
N ASP A 202 -5.16 13.05 -15.35
CA ASP A 202 -5.00 11.67 -14.87
C ASP A 202 -6.12 11.25 -13.89
N VAL A 203 -7.05 12.14 -13.53
CA VAL A 203 -8.11 11.86 -12.52
C VAL A 203 -9.01 10.71 -12.96
N GLY A 204 -9.24 9.78 -12.03
CA GLY A 204 -10.05 8.57 -12.23
C GLY A 204 -9.31 7.30 -11.84
N GLU A 205 -9.91 6.15 -12.13
CA GLU A 205 -9.27 4.85 -11.92
C GLU A 205 -8.05 4.72 -12.84
N SER A 206 -6.89 4.51 -12.24
CA SER A 206 -5.61 4.37 -12.92
C SER A 206 -4.92 3.08 -12.52
N HIS A 207 -3.99 2.63 -13.33
CA HIS A 207 -3.18 1.47 -13.05
C HIS A 207 -1.69 1.80 -13.08
N ILE A 208 -0.96 1.20 -12.15
CA ILE A 208 0.49 1.30 -12.06
C ILE A 208 1.04 -0.12 -12.10
N GLU A 209 1.92 -0.37 -13.05
CA GLU A 209 2.61 -1.66 -13.19
C GLU A 209 4.12 -1.46 -13.08
N LEU A 210 4.75 -2.20 -12.17
CA LEU A 210 6.21 -2.25 -12.11
C LEU A 210 6.71 -3.32 -13.08
N ILE A 211 7.63 -2.93 -13.96
CA ILE A 211 8.23 -3.79 -14.96
C ILE A 211 9.74 -3.74 -14.79
N THR A 212 10.37 -4.91 -14.75
CA THR A 212 11.82 -5.02 -14.69
C THR A 212 12.37 -5.62 -15.97
N ARG A 213 13.52 -5.14 -16.41
CA ARG A 213 14.36 -5.89 -17.34
C ARG A 213 15.33 -6.77 -16.54
N LEU A 214 15.37 -8.05 -16.88
CA LEU A 214 16.27 -9.02 -16.28
C LEU A 214 17.60 -9.12 -17.03
N VAL A 215 18.59 -9.81 -16.44
CA VAL A 215 19.91 -10.08 -17.05
C VAL A 215 19.86 -10.82 -18.38
N ASP A 216 18.80 -11.59 -18.63
CA ASP A 216 18.54 -12.27 -19.90
C ASP A 216 18.03 -11.32 -21.00
N GLY A 217 17.77 -10.05 -20.64
CA GLY A 217 17.27 -9.01 -21.52
C GLY A 217 15.74 -8.92 -21.60
N ASN A 218 15.00 -9.86 -20.99
CA ASN A 218 13.54 -9.90 -21.04
C ASN A 218 12.91 -8.91 -20.05
N PHE A 219 11.75 -8.38 -20.42
CA PHE A 219 10.93 -7.53 -19.55
C PHE A 219 9.84 -8.35 -18.87
N TRP A 220 9.67 -8.12 -17.57
CA TRP A 220 8.72 -8.85 -16.74
C TRP A 220 7.93 -7.90 -15.85
N GLY A 221 6.61 -8.02 -15.89
CA GLY A 221 5.72 -7.36 -14.93
C GLY A 221 5.88 -8.01 -13.55
N ARG A 222 6.13 -7.19 -12.53
CA ARG A 222 6.25 -7.61 -11.13
C ARG A 222 4.94 -7.51 -10.36
N GLY A 223 3.95 -6.89 -10.97
CA GLY A 223 2.62 -6.69 -10.40
C GLY A 223 2.01 -5.41 -10.94
N ARG A 224 0.69 -5.38 -10.95
CA ARG A 224 -0.12 -4.24 -11.34
C ARG A 224 -1.07 -3.91 -10.20
N ILE A 225 -1.14 -2.64 -9.85
CA ILE A 225 -2.05 -2.11 -8.84
C ILE A 225 -3.06 -1.16 -9.49
N SER A 226 -4.22 -1.03 -8.86
CA SER A 226 -5.21 -0.01 -9.17
C SER A 226 -5.11 1.14 -8.16
N LEU A 227 -5.23 2.36 -8.66
CA LEU A 227 -5.11 3.58 -7.90
C LEU A 227 -6.20 4.56 -8.34
N ALA A 228 -7.12 4.88 -7.44
CA ALA A 228 -8.11 5.92 -7.67
C ALA A 228 -7.44 7.30 -7.53
N LEU A 229 -7.22 7.99 -8.65
CA LEU A 229 -6.69 9.34 -8.67
C LEU A 229 -7.79 10.36 -8.49
N THR A 230 -7.70 11.18 -7.43
CA THR A 230 -8.80 12.06 -7.03
C THR A 230 -8.40 13.52 -7.10
N GLN A 231 -9.35 14.37 -7.46
CA GLN A 231 -9.24 15.79 -7.14
C GLN A 231 -9.69 15.96 -5.69
N ASP A 232 -8.82 15.62 -4.74
CA ASP A 232 -9.11 16.05 -3.37
C ASP A 232 -8.93 17.57 -3.32
N PRO A 233 -9.80 18.28 -2.59
CA PRO A 233 -9.57 19.68 -2.30
C PRO A 233 -8.20 19.79 -1.61
N LEU A 234 -7.24 20.52 -2.19
CA LEU A 234 -5.91 20.67 -1.60
C LEU A 234 -5.89 21.83 -0.60
N PRO A 235 -5.20 21.71 0.55
CA PRO A 235 -4.93 22.85 1.41
C PRO A 235 -3.91 23.79 0.76
N GLN A 236 -3.91 25.05 1.21
CA GLN A 236 -2.91 26.03 0.79
C GLN A 236 -2.53 26.90 1.98
N LEU A 237 -1.33 26.70 2.51
CA LEU A 237 -0.79 27.45 3.63
C LEU A 237 -0.32 28.84 3.17
N GLN A 238 -0.84 29.87 3.82
CA GLN A 238 -0.29 31.22 3.79
C GLN A 238 0.04 31.67 5.21
N VAL A 239 1.16 32.38 5.37
CA VAL A 239 1.60 32.91 6.67
C VAL A 239 1.58 34.44 6.59
N SER A 240 1.00 35.08 7.61
CA SER A 240 0.86 36.54 7.67
C SER A 240 2.18 37.30 7.85
N ALA A 241 3.19 36.63 8.41
CA ALA A 241 4.51 37.22 8.66
C ALA A 241 5.61 36.17 8.50
N LEU A 242 6.70 36.53 7.82
CA LEU A 242 7.92 35.71 7.74
C LEU A 242 8.93 36.06 8.84
N SER A 243 8.71 37.16 9.55
CA SER A 243 9.51 37.57 10.72
C SER A 243 8.65 38.43 11.65
N VAL A 244 8.89 38.31 12.95
CA VAL A 244 8.23 39.09 13.99
C VAL A 244 9.26 39.48 15.04
N SER A 245 9.12 40.67 15.63
CA SER A 245 9.95 41.11 16.75
C SER A 245 9.12 41.07 18.02
N LEU A 246 9.68 40.47 19.08
CA LEU A 246 9.05 40.41 20.38
C LEU A 246 9.89 41.16 21.42
N THR A 247 9.21 41.81 22.36
CA THR A 247 9.84 42.28 23.59
C THR A 247 10.16 41.09 24.50
N PRO A 248 11.16 41.20 25.41
CA PRO A 248 11.43 40.15 26.37
C PRO A 248 10.18 39.80 27.21
N GLY A 249 9.81 38.52 27.27
CA GLY A 249 8.58 38.06 27.93
C GLY A 249 7.29 38.31 27.16
N GLY A 250 7.35 39.00 26.01
CA GLY A 250 6.20 39.31 25.17
C GLY A 250 5.72 38.10 24.38
N GLU A 251 4.43 38.13 24.04
CA GLU A 251 3.79 37.18 23.14
C GLU A 251 3.38 37.87 21.84
N THR A 252 3.37 37.12 20.75
CA THR A 252 2.81 37.59 19.47
C THR A 252 2.09 36.47 18.75
N THR A 253 1.13 36.86 17.91
CA THR A 253 0.34 35.94 17.11
C THR A 253 0.78 36.02 15.65
N ILE A 254 1.24 34.90 15.12
CA ILE A 254 1.47 34.71 13.69
C ILE A 254 0.21 34.05 13.13
N TRP A 255 -0.54 34.78 12.30
CA TRP A 255 -1.69 34.21 11.63
C TRP A 255 -1.25 33.33 10.46
N ILE A 256 -1.84 32.15 10.39
CA ILE A 256 -1.78 31.28 9.23
C ILE A 256 -3.19 31.15 8.64
N VAL A 257 -3.25 31.03 7.32
CA VAL A 257 -4.49 30.92 6.55
C VAL A 257 -4.40 29.67 5.71
N ASN A 258 -5.46 28.86 5.74
CA ASN A 258 -5.72 27.85 4.74
C ASN A 258 -6.52 28.50 3.61
N ALA A 259 -5.84 28.93 2.56
CA ALA A 259 -6.46 29.49 1.36
C ALA A 259 -6.98 28.39 0.40
N GLY A 260 -6.74 27.12 0.75
CA GLY A 260 -7.12 25.97 -0.05
C GLY A 260 -8.55 25.51 0.20
N ALA A 261 -8.97 24.55 -0.61
CA ALA A 261 -10.29 23.92 -0.54
C ALA A 261 -10.29 22.67 0.36
N GLY A 262 -9.11 22.13 0.69
CA GLY A 262 -8.92 21.01 1.63
C GLY A 262 -8.63 21.47 3.05
N ASP A 263 -8.78 20.59 4.02
CA ASP A 263 -8.28 20.84 5.37
C ASP A 263 -6.76 20.88 5.38
N LEU A 264 -6.18 21.86 6.09
CA LEU A 264 -4.75 22.01 6.29
C LEU A 264 -4.39 21.42 7.65
N THR A 265 -3.49 20.45 7.68
CA THR A 265 -2.90 19.91 8.90
C THR A 265 -1.47 20.41 9.08
N LEU A 266 -1.07 20.59 10.34
CA LEU A 266 0.27 20.99 10.70
C LEU A 266 0.87 19.94 11.63
N ASP A 267 2.10 19.53 11.35
CA ASP A 267 2.87 18.78 12.33
C ASP A 267 3.19 19.67 13.54
N ALA A 268 3.65 19.04 14.62
CA ALA A 268 4.15 19.77 15.78
C ALA A 268 5.25 20.77 15.34
N PRO A 269 5.01 22.09 15.47
CA PRO A 269 5.97 23.08 15.02
C PRO A 269 7.21 23.07 15.90
N ALA A 270 8.39 23.28 15.29
CA ALA A 270 9.65 23.36 16.00
C ALA A 270 10.08 24.82 16.14
N ILE A 271 10.66 25.17 17.29
CA ILE A 271 11.20 26.51 17.54
C ILE A 271 12.64 26.42 18.04
N GLU A 272 13.52 27.19 17.40
CA GLU A 272 14.93 27.31 17.77
C GLU A 272 15.18 28.70 18.38
N GLY A 273 16.00 28.77 19.41
CA GLY A 273 16.36 30.02 20.09
C GLY A 273 15.53 30.28 21.36
N PRO A 274 15.57 31.51 21.91
CA PRO A 274 14.95 31.84 23.20
C PRO A 274 13.45 32.14 23.08
N PHE A 275 12.73 31.24 22.42
CA PHE A 275 11.30 31.38 22.17
C PHE A 275 10.58 30.06 22.45
N SER A 276 9.31 30.18 22.83
CA SER A 276 8.43 29.06 23.09
C SER A 276 7.13 29.18 22.29
N ILE A 277 6.56 28.04 21.89
CA ILE A 277 5.27 27.97 21.22
C ILE A 277 4.21 27.82 22.31
N VAL A 278 3.30 28.79 22.39
CA VAL A 278 2.21 28.80 23.37
C VAL A 278 1.02 28.03 22.84
N SER A 279 0.67 28.22 21.56
CA SER A 279 -0.40 27.48 20.91
C SER A 279 -0.23 27.41 19.39
N VAL A 280 -0.78 26.34 18.81
CA VAL A 280 -0.85 26.09 17.36
C VAL A 280 -2.17 25.36 17.07
N PRO A 281 -2.91 25.72 16.00
CA PRO A 281 -4.08 24.95 15.59
C PRO A 281 -3.59 23.62 14.98
N PRO A 282 -4.13 22.47 15.41
CA PRO A 282 -3.73 21.18 14.83
C PRO A 282 -4.25 21.00 13.39
N ARG A 283 -5.32 21.72 13.04
CA ARG A 283 -5.98 21.67 11.72
C ARG A 283 -6.70 22.98 11.44
N LEU A 284 -6.76 23.37 10.17
CA LEU A 284 -7.57 24.47 9.67
C LEU A 284 -8.50 24.01 8.57
N SER A 285 -9.79 24.26 8.74
CA SER A 285 -10.78 24.03 7.69
C SER A 285 -10.53 24.91 6.46
N PRO A 286 -11.07 24.53 5.29
CA PRO A 286 -10.92 25.30 4.06
C PRO A 286 -11.32 26.78 4.25
N LEU A 287 -10.54 27.69 3.66
CA LEU A 287 -10.78 29.14 3.69
C LEU A 287 -10.84 29.74 5.10
N THR A 288 -10.23 29.08 6.10
CA THR A 288 -10.15 29.57 7.48
C THR A 288 -8.75 30.02 7.86
N ARG A 289 -8.63 30.70 9.00
CA ARG A 289 -7.36 31.14 9.58
C ARG A 289 -7.23 30.65 11.02
N GLY A 290 -5.99 30.46 11.47
CA GLY A 290 -5.69 30.12 12.86
C GLY A 290 -4.46 30.85 13.41
N PRO A 291 -4.37 30.99 14.74
CA PRO A 291 -3.27 31.68 15.38
C PRO A 291 -2.14 30.71 15.78
N ILE A 292 -0.90 31.00 15.42
CA ILE A 292 0.27 30.44 16.09
C ILE A 292 0.74 31.49 17.10
N VAL A 293 0.67 31.17 18.39
CA VAL A 293 1.11 32.08 19.44
C VAL A 293 2.51 31.68 19.88
N VAL A 294 3.44 32.63 19.81
CA VAL A 294 4.83 32.44 20.24
C VAL A 294 5.19 33.46 21.32
N ARG A 295 6.03 33.05 22.25
CA ARG A 295 6.50 33.85 23.37
C ARG A 295 8.02 33.96 23.37
N SER A 296 8.55 35.13 23.71
CA SER A 296 9.98 35.31 24.01
C SER A 296 10.28 34.89 25.44
N ASP A 297 11.20 33.94 25.63
CA ASP A 297 11.61 33.48 26.96
C ASP A 297 12.73 34.35 27.58
N GLY A 298 13.32 35.26 26.78
CA GLY A 298 14.05 36.43 27.28
C GLY A 298 15.52 36.55 26.87
N SER A 299 16.11 37.64 27.36
CA SER A 299 17.31 38.37 26.90
C SER A 299 17.17 39.02 25.51
N PRO A 300 17.20 40.37 25.43
CA PRO A 300 17.04 41.10 24.18
C PRO A 300 18.18 40.81 23.18
N GLY A 301 17.94 41.05 21.89
CA GLY A 301 18.96 40.96 20.84
C GLY A 301 19.27 39.55 20.33
N ARG A 302 18.40 38.57 20.60
CA ARG A 302 18.53 37.20 20.10
C ARG A 302 17.53 36.90 18.99
N THR A 303 17.97 36.11 18.01
CA THR A 303 17.14 35.60 16.91
C THR A 303 16.79 34.13 17.12
N GLY A 304 15.68 33.71 16.55
CA GLY A 304 15.21 32.32 16.58
C GLY A 304 14.52 31.96 15.28
N ARG A 305 14.22 30.68 15.11
CA ARG A 305 13.56 30.16 13.90
C ARG A 305 12.36 29.34 14.29
N LEU A 306 11.20 29.69 13.74
CA LEU A 306 10.00 28.87 13.78
C LEU A 306 9.96 28.04 12.48
N ILE A 307 9.84 26.73 12.63
CA ILE A 307 9.72 25.77 11.52
C ILE A 307 8.32 25.18 11.58
N LEU A 308 7.55 25.41 10.52
CA LEU A 308 6.24 24.81 10.30
C LEU A 308 6.39 23.72 9.24
N ARG A 309 5.73 22.59 9.45
CA ARG A 309 5.55 21.55 8.45
C ARG A 309 4.06 21.33 8.23
N SER A 310 3.65 21.16 6.99
CA SER A 310 2.24 21.08 6.64
C SER A 310 1.96 20.08 5.53
N ASP A 311 0.70 19.72 5.36
CA ASP A 311 0.22 18.91 4.23
C ASP A 311 -0.08 19.74 2.97
N ASP A 312 0.27 21.05 2.94
CA ASP A 312 0.27 21.83 1.70
C ASP A 312 1.39 21.33 0.77
N PRO A 313 1.06 20.75 -0.41
CA PRO A 313 2.06 20.20 -1.32
C PRO A 313 3.03 21.24 -1.89
N ARG A 314 2.71 22.53 -1.80
CA ARG A 314 3.61 23.63 -2.21
C ARG A 314 4.51 24.11 -1.07
N ARG A 315 4.18 23.76 0.18
CA ARG A 315 4.85 24.20 1.41
C ARG A 315 4.85 23.08 2.46
N PRO A 316 5.51 21.94 2.18
CA PRO A 316 5.59 20.82 3.11
C PRO A 316 6.33 21.19 4.40
#